data_AF-A0A6B2LIR6-F1
#
_entry.id   AF-A0A6B2LIR6-F1
#
_cell.length_a   1.000
_cell.length_b   1.000
_cell.length_c   1.000
_cell.angle_alpha   90.00
_cell.angle_beta   90.00
_cell.angle_gamma   90.00
#
_symmetry.space_group_name_H-M   'P 1'
#
loop_
_entity.id
_entity.type
_entity.pdbx_description
1 polymer ?
#
loop_
_entity_poly.entity_id
_entity_poly.type
_entity_poly.pdbx_seq_one_letter_code
_entity_poly.pdbx_strand_id
1 'polypeptide(L)'
;MAHPPEDCLPVELTRDAFQVLGRDGAFSAQLGELLSYNEYQGTGNFRITLTNLFNEYYPKSTIYGSNVMILPGASFAIHFICSHLKEKKEGGQVVIVEDPSYSLVYDIFYNLGLEIKGIPVDHEGLNVHLLEEELKSGLKIKFVYSIPVFHNPTGVSLSQQRRTKLIELSKEYNFYIISDEVYSLLSFQSPLVLFLT
;
A
#
# COMPACT_ATOMS: atom_id res chain seq x y z
N MET A 1 28.48 -1.54 0.68
CA MET A 1 28.25 -0.50 1.70
C MET A 1 29.35 -0.61 2.75
N ALA A 2 29.67 0.48 3.45
CA ALA A 2 30.51 0.40 4.65
C ALA A 2 29.61 -0.08 5.80
N HIS A 3 29.94 -1.21 6.42
CA HIS A 3 29.21 -1.76 7.57
C HIS A 3 30.04 -1.54 8.83
N PRO A 4 29.44 -1.14 9.96
CA PRO A 4 30.12 -1.18 11.23
C PRO A 4 30.49 -2.64 11.57
N PRO A 5 31.60 -2.87 12.29
CA PRO A 5 31.93 -4.19 12.84
C PRO A 5 30.80 -4.77 13.70
N GLU A 6 30.61 -6.09 13.66
CA GLU A 6 29.53 -6.78 14.37
C GLU A 6 29.65 -6.67 15.90
N ASP A 7 30.87 -6.56 16.42
CA ASP A 7 31.15 -6.36 17.85
C ASP A 7 30.68 -4.98 18.38
N CYS A 8 30.37 -4.05 17.48
CA CYS A 8 29.74 -2.77 17.81
C CYS A 8 28.21 -2.85 17.90
N LEU A 9 27.61 -3.99 17.52
CA LEU A 9 26.17 -4.19 17.50
C LEU A 9 25.72 -4.91 18.80
N PRO A 10 24.58 -4.52 19.40
CA PRO A 10 24.08 -5.14 20.63
C PRO A 10 23.36 -6.48 20.35
N VAL A 11 24.03 -7.41 19.67
CA VAL A 11 23.45 -8.68 19.21
C VAL A 11 22.95 -9.53 20.38
N GLU A 12 23.76 -9.67 21.43
CA GLU A 12 23.41 -10.47 22.62
C GLU A 12 22.23 -9.87 23.38
N LEU A 13 22.28 -8.58 23.71
CA LEU A 13 21.19 -7.86 24.37
C LEU A 13 19.87 -7.96 23.58
N THR A 14 19.95 -7.85 22.25
CA THR A 14 18.78 -7.98 21.38
C THR A 14 18.23 -9.40 21.44
N ARG A 15 19.10 -10.42 21.34
CA ARG A 15 18.70 -11.83 21.43
C ARG A 15 17.98 -12.13 22.75
N ASP A 16 18.53 -11.69 23.87
CA ASP A 16 17.96 -11.92 25.20
C ASP A 16 16.58 -11.26 25.34
N ALA A 17 16.41 -10.04 24.82
CA ALA A 17 15.12 -9.36 24.82
C ALA A 17 14.05 -10.13 24.01
N PHE A 18 14.41 -10.74 22.88
CA PHE A 18 13.48 -11.55 22.08
C PHE A 18 13.11 -12.88 22.76
N GLN A 19 14.03 -13.49 23.51
CA GLN A 19 13.77 -14.71 24.28
C GLN A 19 12.72 -14.46 25.38
N VAL A 20 12.82 -13.32 26.07
CA VAL A 20 11.81 -12.92 27.09
C VAL A 20 10.41 -12.80 26.48
N LEU A 21 10.29 -12.45 25.20
CA LEU A 21 9.01 -12.35 24.48
C LEU A 21 8.47 -13.69 23.97
N GLY A 22 9.16 -14.81 24.25
CA GLY A 22 8.75 -16.16 23.80
C GLY A 22 8.83 -16.35 22.28
N ARG A 23 9.70 -15.59 21.60
CA ARG A 23 9.86 -15.62 20.13
C ARG A 23 11.16 -16.32 19.72
N ASP A 24 11.37 -17.53 20.24
CA ASP A 24 12.65 -18.25 20.14
C ASP A 24 12.98 -18.80 18.74
N GLY A 25 11.99 -18.96 17.86
CA GLY A 25 12.10 -19.84 16.69
C GLY A 25 12.78 -19.26 15.43
N ALA A 26 13.02 -17.95 15.32
CA ALA A 26 13.39 -17.37 14.01
C ALA A 26 14.53 -16.33 14.02
N PHE A 27 14.98 -15.86 15.19
CA PHE A 27 15.86 -14.68 15.25
C PHE A 27 17.33 -14.96 15.57
N SER A 28 17.68 -16.11 16.13
CA SER A 28 19.02 -16.28 16.74
C SER A 28 20.19 -16.30 15.74
N ALA A 29 19.96 -16.67 14.48
CA ALA A 29 21.03 -16.87 13.49
C ALA A 29 21.35 -15.66 12.59
N GLN A 30 20.56 -14.57 12.63
CA GLN A 30 20.67 -13.46 11.65
C GLN A 30 20.61 -12.05 12.27
N LEU A 31 20.72 -11.91 13.61
CA LEU A 31 20.60 -10.60 14.27
C LEU A 31 21.68 -9.59 13.86
N GLY A 32 22.92 -10.04 13.61
CA GLY A 32 23.98 -9.16 13.09
C GLY A 32 23.63 -8.56 11.73
N GLU A 33 23.00 -9.35 10.84
CA GLU A 33 22.51 -8.90 9.53
C GLU A 33 21.30 -7.95 9.67
N LEU A 34 20.38 -8.25 10.58
CA LEU A 34 19.21 -7.40 10.85
C LEU A 34 19.61 -6.03 11.40
N LEU A 35 20.61 -5.98 12.27
CA LEU A 35 21.12 -4.74 12.88
C LEU A 35 22.09 -3.97 11.96
N SER A 36 22.45 -4.57 10.82
CA SER A 36 23.29 -3.94 9.80
C SER A 36 22.47 -3.24 8.71
N TYR A 37 23.15 -2.50 7.83
CA TYR A 37 22.51 -2.01 6.62
C TYR A 37 22.01 -3.17 5.76
N ASN A 38 20.75 -3.07 5.33
CA ASN A 38 20.06 -4.05 4.50
C ASN A 38 19.86 -3.51 3.07
N GLU A 39 19.31 -4.35 2.20
CA GLU A 39 18.87 -3.91 0.87
C GLU A 39 17.86 -2.77 0.96
N TYR A 40 17.84 -1.87 -0.02
CA TYR A 40 16.93 -0.71 -0.03
C TYR A 40 15.44 -1.09 -0.07
N GLN A 41 15.12 -2.32 -0.50
CA GLN A 41 13.76 -2.86 -0.48
C GLN A 41 13.36 -3.44 0.89
N GLY A 42 14.32 -3.55 1.81
CA GLY A 42 14.21 -4.27 3.09
C GLY A 42 14.71 -5.71 3.01
N THR A 43 14.85 -6.35 4.18
CA THR A 43 15.49 -7.67 4.36
C THR A 43 14.85 -8.76 3.49
N GLY A 44 15.68 -9.49 2.74
CA GLY A 44 15.26 -10.49 1.76
C GLY A 44 14.35 -11.58 2.33
N ASN A 45 14.72 -12.18 3.47
CA ASN A 45 13.91 -13.23 4.12
C ASN A 45 12.51 -12.74 4.47
N PHE A 46 12.38 -11.53 5.00
CA PHE A 46 11.08 -10.96 5.34
C PHE A 46 10.25 -10.68 4.08
N ARG A 47 10.86 -10.16 3.01
CA ARG A 47 10.18 -10.00 1.72
C ARG A 47 9.67 -11.31 1.16
N ILE A 48 10.46 -12.39 1.21
CA ILE A 48 10.05 -13.73 0.75
C ILE A 48 8.85 -14.23 1.57
N THR A 49 8.89 -14.09 2.89
CA THR A 49 7.77 -14.48 3.76
C THR A 49 6.49 -13.71 3.40
N LEU A 50 6.58 -12.38 3.23
CA LEU A 50 5.45 -11.55 2.81
C LEU A 50 4.94 -11.94 1.43
N THR A 51 5.83 -12.20 0.47
CA THR A 51 5.45 -12.65 -0.87
C THR A 51 4.69 -13.98 -0.84
N ASN A 52 5.15 -14.96 -0.05
CA ASN A 52 4.46 -16.23 0.09
C ASN A 52 3.08 -16.06 0.71
N LEU A 53 2.98 -15.25 1.77
CA LEU A 53 1.71 -14.91 2.41
C LEU A 53 0.74 -14.27 1.40
N PHE A 54 1.21 -13.27 0.64
CA PHE A 54 0.37 -12.61 -0.34
C PHE A 54 -0.02 -13.55 -1.49
N ASN A 55 0.87 -14.40 -1.99
CA ASN A 55 0.54 -15.36 -3.06
C ASN A 55 -0.50 -16.41 -2.60
N GLU A 56 -0.55 -16.76 -1.32
CA GLU A 56 -1.61 -17.59 -0.75
C GLU A 56 -2.99 -16.90 -0.88
N TYR A 57 -3.01 -15.57 -0.69
CA TYR A 57 -4.25 -14.80 -0.69
C TYR A 57 -4.63 -14.17 -2.03
N TYR A 58 -3.69 -14.05 -2.96
CA TYR A 58 -3.90 -13.54 -4.31
C TYR A 58 -3.65 -14.64 -5.37
N PRO A 59 -4.41 -15.74 -5.40
CA PRO A 59 -4.10 -16.88 -6.28
C PRO A 59 -4.15 -16.55 -7.78
N LYS A 60 -4.80 -15.43 -8.15
CA LYS A 60 -4.89 -14.94 -9.54
C LYS A 60 -3.73 -14.03 -9.94
N SER A 61 -2.83 -13.67 -9.03
CA SER A 61 -1.69 -12.80 -9.27
C SER A 61 -0.41 -13.40 -8.70
N THR A 62 0.67 -13.39 -9.49
CA THR A 62 1.98 -13.78 -8.97
C THR A 62 2.73 -12.55 -8.48
N ILE A 63 2.89 -12.43 -7.17
CA ILE A 63 3.76 -11.43 -6.55
C ILE A 63 5.15 -12.04 -6.46
N TYR A 64 6.15 -11.32 -6.98
CA TYR A 64 7.56 -11.69 -6.81
C TYR A 64 8.17 -10.87 -5.68
N GLY A 65 9.20 -11.41 -5.00
CA GLY A 65 9.89 -10.68 -3.93
C GLY A 65 10.46 -9.33 -4.39
N SER A 66 10.83 -9.21 -5.67
CA SER A 66 11.26 -7.96 -6.31
C SER A 66 10.16 -6.89 -6.40
N ASN A 67 8.88 -7.27 -6.32
CA ASN A 67 7.74 -6.37 -6.28
C ASN A 67 7.38 -5.91 -4.86
N VAL A 68 8.00 -6.49 -3.83
CA VAL A 68 7.73 -6.14 -2.43
C VAL A 68 8.81 -5.20 -1.91
N MET A 69 8.37 -4.13 -1.25
CA MET A 69 9.23 -3.18 -0.55
C MET A 69 8.68 -2.96 0.86
N ILE A 70 9.56 -3.06 1.84
CA ILE A 70 9.22 -2.83 3.26
C ILE A 70 9.42 -1.34 3.55
N LEU A 71 8.37 -0.70 4.04
CA LEU A 71 8.35 0.73 4.35
C LEU A 71 7.91 0.96 5.81
N PRO A 72 8.28 2.09 6.44
CA PRO A 72 8.01 2.36 7.86
C PRO A 72 6.52 2.51 8.26
N GLY A 73 5.60 2.38 7.31
CA GLY A 73 4.15 2.48 7.55
C GLY A 73 3.38 2.95 6.31
N ALA A 74 2.06 2.84 6.36
CA ALA A 74 1.16 3.16 5.24
C ALA A 74 1.25 4.62 4.79
N SER A 75 1.22 5.59 5.72
CA SER A 75 1.32 7.02 5.37
C SER A 75 2.64 7.36 4.68
N PHE A 76 3.76 6.77 5.13
CA PHE A 76 5.05 6.93 4.45
C PHE A 76 5.03 6.27 3.07
N ALA A 77 4.44 5.07 2.95
CA ALA A 77 4.31 4.38 1.68
C ALA A 77 3.52 5.20 0.65
N ILE A 78 2.39 5.77 1.05
CA ILE A 78 1.58 6.66 0.21
C ILE A 78 2.41 7.85 -0.24
N HIS A 79 3.05 8.56 0.69
CA HIS A 79 3.91 9.71 0.37
C HIS A 79 5.04 9.31 -0.61
N PHE A 80 5.73 8.20 -0.33
CA PHE A 80 6.82 7.68 -1.16
C PHE A 80 6.35 7.32 -2.58
N ILE A 81 5.23 6.60 -2.72
CA ILE A 81 4.67 6.25 -4.02
C ILE A 81 4.31 7.53 -4.79
N CYS A 82 3.58 8.45 -4.16
CA CYS A 82 3.12 9.67 -4.80
C CYS A 82 4.28 10.59 -5.19
N SER A 83 5.36 10.67 -4.40
CA SER A 83 6.54 11.46 -4.74
C SER A 83 7.28 10.95 -5.98
N HIS A 84 7.16 9.66 -6.30
CA HIS A 84 7.75 9.05 -7.50
C HIS A 84 6.82 9.05 -8.71
N LEU A 85 5.51 8.95 -8.47
CA LEU A 85 4.51 9.01 -9.55
C LEU A 85 4.31 10.43 -10.06
N LYS A 86 4.48 11.46 -9.23
CA LYS A 86 4.27 12.85 -9.66
C LYS A 86 5.26 13.26 -10.77
N GLU A 87 4.77 14.01 -11.73
CA GLU A 87 5.58 14.58 -12.81
C GLU A 87 6.17 15.92 -12.37
N LYS A 88 7.34 16.24 -12.92
CA LYS A 88 8.04 17.51 -12.63
C LYS A 88 7.53 18.69 -13.47
N LYS A 89 6.45 18.52 -14.24
CA LYS A 89 5.92 19.55 -15.14
C LYS A 89 5.04 20.53 -14.37
N GLU A 90 5.02 21.78 -14.82
CA GLU A 90 4.10 22.79 -14.31
C GLU A 90 2.65 22.42 -14.70
N GLY A 91 1.76 22.46 -13.71
CA GLY A 91 0.34 22.08 -13.84
C GLY A 91 -0.04 20.99 -12.83
N GLY A 92 -1.01 21.30 -11.96
CA GLY A 92 -1.51 20.42 -10.91
C GLY A 92 -1.98 19.09 -11.49
N GLN A 93 -1.33 18.00 -11.09
CA GLN A 93 -1.75 16.68 -11.52
C GLN A 93 -2.96 16.26 -10.72
N VAL A 94 -4.08 16.04 -11.39
CA VAL A 94 -5.32 15.65 -10.73
C VAL A 94 -5.19 14.21 -10.23
N VAL A 95 -5.54 14.01 -8.96
CA VAL A 95 -5.59 12.72 -8.29
C VAL A 95 -6.99 12.52 -7.72
N ILE A 96 -7.50 11.30 -7.84
CA ILE A 96 -8.80 10.95 -7.30
C ILE A 96 -8.64 10.41 -5.90
N VAL A 97 -9.49 10.91 -5.01
CA VAL A 97 -9.70 10.36 -3.67
C VAL A 97 -11.18 10.06 -3.50
N GLU A 98 -11.47 9.05 -2.69
CA GLU A 98 -12.78 8.85 -2.12
C GLU A 98 -13.19 10.10 -1.29
N ASP A 99 -14.47 10.46 -1.30
CA ASP A 99 -15.01 11.55 -0.50
C ASP A 99 -16.26 11.08 0.27
N PRO A 100 -16.18 10.92 1.61
CA PRO A 100 -15.00 11.15 2.47
C PRO A 100 -13.92 10.07 2.31
N SER A 101 -12.71 10.31 2.82
CA SER A 101 -11.62 9.30 2.91
C SER A 101 -10.72 9.51 4.14
N TYR A 102 -9.62 8.77 4.23
CA TYR A 102 -8.64 8.87 5.30
C TYR A 102 -7.98 10.26 5.36
N SER A 103 -8.21 10.99 6.45
CA SER A 103 -7.87 12.40 6.58
C SER A 103 -6.42 12.77 6.29
N LEU A 104 -5.43 11.93 6.64
CA LEU A 104 -4.02 12.27 6.39
C LEU A 104 -3.65 12.24 4.90
N VAL A 105 -4.45 11.58 4.05
CA VAL A 105 -4.15 11.53 2.61
C VAL A 105 -4.24 12.89 1.96
N TYR A 106 -5.16 13.75 2.42
CA TYR A 106 -5.34 15.10 1.90
C TYR A 106 -4.09 15.95 2.16
N ASP A 107 -3.53 15.89 3.37
CA ASP A 107 -2.31 16.61 3.73
C ASP A 107 -1.10 16.10 2.93
N ILE A 108 -0.99 14.78 2.73
CA ILE A 108 0.08 14.19 1.91
C ILE A 108 0.02 14.72 0.47
N PHE A 109 -1.17 14.72 -0.13
CA PHE A 109 -1.34 15.15 -1.52
C PHE A 109 -1.16 16.66 -1.70
N TYR A 110 -1.70 17.45 -0.77
CA TYR A 110 -1.49 18.89 -0.73
C TYR A 110 -0.01 19.25 -0.66
N ASN A 111 0.75 18.62 0.26
CA ASN A 111 2.19 18.86 0.42
C ASN A 111 3.02 18.45 -0.81
N LEU A 112 2.52 17.51 -1.61
CA LEU A 112 3.16 17.09 -2.85
C LEU A 112 2.82 17.99 -4.05
N GLY A 113 1.88 18.93 -3.89
CA GLY A 113 1.38 19.83 -4.94
C GLY A 113 0.39 19.15 -5.90
N LEU A 114 -0.29 18.10 -5.46
CA LEU A 114 -1.28 17.37 -6.25
C LEU A 114 -2.64 18.04 -6.16
N GLU A 115 -3.38 18.06 -7.27
CA GLU A 115 -4.74 18.59 -7.30
C GLU A 115 -5.72 17.48 -6.93
N ILE A 116 -6.41 17.63 -5.81
CA ILE A 116 -7.29 16.58 -5.28
C ILE A 116 -8.69 16.77 -5.85
N LYS A 117 -9.23 15.72 -6.47
CA LYS A 117 -10.64 15.66 -6.84
C LYS A 117 -11.32 14.50 -6.11
N GLY A 118 -12.30 14.84 -5.27
CA GLY A 118 -13.11 13.87 -4.54
C GLY A 118 -14.16 13.21 -5.43
N ILE A 119 -14.35 11.91 -5.28
CA ILE A 119 -15.47 11.16 -5.83
C ILE A 119 -16.25 10.52 -4.68
N PRO A 120 -17.58 10.73 -4.61
CA PRO A 120 -18.38 10.22 -3.52
C PRO A 120 -18.28 8.71 -3.31
N VAL A 121 -18.33 8.30 -2.05
CA VAL A 121 -18.49 6.91 -1.62
C VAL A 121 -19.96 6.63 -1.32
N ASP A 122 -20.46 5.49 -1.79
CA ASP A 122 -21.79 4.99 -1.42
C ASP A 122 -21.69 3.60 -0.74
N HIS A 123 -22.81 2.89 -0.65
CA HIS A 123 -22.90 1.59 0.02
C HIS A 123 -22.04 0.47 -0.61
N GLU A 124 -21.51 0.68 -1.81
CA GLU A 124 -20.57 -0.23 -2.47
C GLU A 124 -19.16 0.36 -2.60
N GLY A 125 -18.80 1.40 -1.84
CA GLY A 125 -17.48 2.05 -1.93
C GLY A 125 -17.42 3.20 -2.94
N LEU A 126 -16.23 3.48 -3.47
CA LEU A 126 -16.01 4.50 -4.52
C LEU A 126 -17.05 4.40 -5.64
N ASN A 127 -17.74 5.49 -5.96
CA ASN A 127 -18.67 5.53 -7.09
C ASN A 127 -17.92 5.58 -8.43
N VAL A 128 -17.63 4.39 -8.99
CA VAL A 128 -16.88 4.25 -10.24
C VAL A 128 -17.63 4.78 -11.47
N HIS A 129 -18.96 4.94 -11.39
CA HIS A 129 -19.75 5.53 -12.48
C HIS A 129 -19.53 7.04 -12.57
N LEU A 130 -19.52 7.73 -11.42
CA LEU A 130 -19.17 9.15 -11.38
C LEU A 130 -17.71 9.37 -11.82
N LEU A 131 -16.79 8.49 -11.41
CA LEU A 131 -15.41 8.53 -11.92
C LEU A 131 -15.37 8.38 -13.45
N GLU A 132 -16.12 7.42 -14.02
CA GLU A 132 -16.19 7.21 -15.46
C GLU A 132 -16.76 8.43 -16.21
N GLU A 133 -17.78 9.10 -15.67
CA GLU A 133 -18.34 10.32 -16.24
C GLU A 133 -17.30 11.45 -16.30
N GLU A 134 -16.55 11.63 -15.22
CA GLU A 134 -15.46 12.60 -15.14
C GLU A 134 -14.36 12.32 -16.18
N LEU A 135 -13.93 11.06 -16.28
CA LEU A 135 -12.95 10.63 -17.29
C LEU A 135 -13.46 10.87 -18.72
N LYS A 136 -14.73 10.54 -19.01
CA LYS A 136 -15.37 10.79 -20.32
C LYS A 136 -15.52 12.27 -20.65
N SER A 137 -15.63 13.13 -19.64
CA SER A 137 -15.65 14.59 -19.82
C SER A 137 -14.30 15.18 -20.26
N GLY A 138 -13.25 14.36 -20.26
CA GLY A 138 -11.89 14.76 -20.63
C GLY A 138 -10.97 14.99 -19.44
N LEU A 139 -11.41 14.68 -18.21
CA LEU A 139 -10.56 14.73 -17.04
C LEU A 139 -9.40 13.75 -17.20
N LYS A 140 -8.17 14.24 -17.05
CA LYS A 140 -6.96 13.42 -17.01
C LYS A 140 -6.48 13.33 -15.58
N ILE A 141 -6.36 12.12 -15.06
CA ILE A 141 -5.93 11.86 -13.69
C ILE A 141 -4.63 11.08 -13.68
N LYS A 142 -3.82 11.25 -12.63
CA LYS A 142 -2.57 10.51 -12.46
C LYS A 142 -2.79 9.16 -11.79
N PHE A 143 -3.59 9.16 -10.73
CA PHE A 143 -3.95 7.96 -10.00
C PHE A 143 -5.26 8.12 -9.24
N VAL A 144 -5.81 6.98 -8.82
CA VAL A 144 -6.88 6.86 -7.82
C VAL A 144 -6.26 6.30 -6.55
N TYR A 145 -6.46 6.97 -5.42
CA TYR A 145 -6.24 6.40 -4.09
C TYR A 145 -7.57 5.86 -3.58
N SER A 146 -7.60 4.60 -3.16
CA SER A 146 -8.79 3.95 -2.63
C SER A 146 -8.45 3.06 -1.45
N ILE A 147 -9.35 2.99 -0.48
CA ILE A 147 -9.34 2.06 0.64
C ILE A 147 -10.43 1.01 0.36
N PRO A 148 -10.12 -0.05 -0.42
CA PRO A 148 -11.15 -0.89 -1.04
C PRO A 148 -11.86 -1.83 -0.08
N VAL A 149 -11.33 -2.02 1.13
CA VAL A 149 -11.81 -2.99 2.10
C VAL A 149 -11.90 -2.33 3.46
N PHE A 150 -13.10 -2.37 4.05
CA PHE A 150 -13.43 -1.67 5.30
C PHE A 150 -12.99 -0.20 5.30
N HIS A 151 -13.42 0.53 4.26
CA HIS A 151 -13.06 1.90 3.95
C HIS A 151 -13.10 2.82 5.20
N ASN A 152 -12.09 3.68 5.36
CA ASN A 152 -12.08 4.69 6.43
C ASN A 152 -12.62 6.03 5.89
N PRO A 153 -13.73 6.59 6.41
CA PRO A 153 -14.36 6.26 7.70
C PRO A 153 -15.63 5.39 7.62
N THR A 154 -16.12 5.07 6.42
CA THR A 154 -17.50 4.57 6.23
C THR A 154 -17.68 3.07 6.54
N GLY A 155 -16.61 2.29 6.63
CA GLY A 155 -16.61 0.84 6.85
C GLY A 155 -17.05 0.00 5.64
N VAL A 156 -17.51 0.62 4.55
CA VAL A 156 -17.97 -0.09 3.35
C VAL A 156 -16.79 -0.70 2.60
N SER A 157 -17.04 -1.72 1.79
CA SER A 157 -16.02 -2.31 0.92
C SER A 157 -16.45 -2.20 -0.53
N LEU A 158 -15.48 -2.01 -1.42
CA LEU A 158 -15.72 -2.01 -2.86
C LEU A 158 -16.32 -3.34 -3.30
N SER A 159 -17.45 -3.29 -4.01
CA SER A 159 -18.05 -4.49 -4.60
C SER A 159 -17.15 -5.05 -5.70
N GLN A 160 -17.23 -6.36 -5.97
CA GLN A 160 -16.40 -7.00 -6.99
C GLN A 160 -16.57 -6.35 -8.37
N GLN A 161 -17.81 -5.96 -8.71
CA GLN A 161 -18.11 -5.29 -9.97
C GLN A 161 -17.38 -3.95 -10.07
N ARG A 162 -17.34 -3.16 -8.98
CA ARG A 162 -16.62 -1.88 -8.96
C ARG A 162 -15.11 -2.03 -9.01
N ARG A 163 -14.54 -3.05 -8.34
CA ARG A 163 -13.11 -3.38 -8.46
C ARG A 163 -12.73 -3.68 -9.90
N THR A 164 -13.48 -4.56 -10.57
CA THR A 164 -13.26 -4.89 -11.98
C THR A 164 -13.38 -3.65 -12.87
N LYS A 165 -14.43 -2.86 -12.69
CA LYS A 165 -14.63 -1.63 -13.49
C LYS A 165 -13.51 -0.61 -13.25
N LEU A 166 -13.05 -0.43 -12.02
CA LEU A 166 -11.93 0.48 -11.72
C LEU A 166 -10.64 0.05 -12.43
N ILE A 167 -10.35 -1.26 -12.46
CA ILE A 167 -9.20 -1.83 -13.19
C ILE A 167 -9.35 -1.64 -14.70
N GLU A 168 -10.55 -1.78 -15.25
CA GLU A 168 -10.83 -1.51 -16.66
C GLU A 168 -10.58 -0.04 -17.01
N LEU A 169 -11.12 0.88 -16.20
CA LEU A 169 -10.93 2.32 -16.37
C LEU A 169 -9.46 2.72 -16.25
N SER A 170 -8.71 2.11 -15.32
CA SER A 170 -7.28 2.42 -15.16
C SER A 170 -6.46 2.07 -16.39
N LYS A 171 -6.84 0.98 -17.08
CA LYS A 171 -6.23 0.58 -18.36
C LYS A 171 -6.68 1.46 -19.51
N GLU A 172 -7.98 1.77 -19.59
CA GLU A 172 -8.56 2.58 -20.67
C GLU A 172 -8.04 4.03 -20.65
N TYR A 173 -7.98 4.65 -19.47
CA TYR A 173 -7.58 6.06 -19.29
C TYR A 173 -6.13 6.23 -18.82
N ASN A 174 -5.37 5.13 -18.69
CA ASN A 174 -3.95 5.12 -18.36
C ASN A 174 -3.58 5.87 -17.07
N PHE A 175 -4.18 5.43 -15.94
CA PHE A 175 -3.85 5.92 -14.60
C PHE A 175 -3.48 4.78 -13.66
N TYR A 176 -2.83 5.10 -12.54
CA TYR A 176 -2.48 4.11 -11.51
C TYR A 176 -3.56 3.97 -10.44
N ILE A 177 -3.66 2.81 -9.81
CA ILE A 177 -4.47 2.60 -8.61
C ILE A 177 -3.53 2.40 -7.43
N ILE A 178 -3.66 3.22 -6.40
CA ILE A 178 -3.03 3.04 -5.09
C ILE A 178 -4.09 2.41 -4.18
N SER A 179 -3.92 1.12 -3.90
CA SER A 179 -4.81 0.33 -3.04
C SER A 179 -4.29 0.35 -1.61
N ASP A 180 -4.97 1.05 -0.71
CA ASP A 180 -4.64 1.10 0.72
C ASP A 180 -5.41 0.02 1.49
N GLU A 181 -4.72 -1.09 1.77
CA GLU A 181 -5.33 -2.33 2.26
C GLU A 181 -4.98 -2.63 3.73
N VAL A 182 -4.83 -1.59 4.55
CA VAL A 182 -4.50 -1.73 5.98
C VAL A 182 -5.53 -2.55 6.78
N TYR A 183 -6.79 -2.63 6.30
CA TYR A 183 -7.87 -3.33 6.99
C TYR A 183 -8.22 -4.70 6.38
N SER A 184 -7.60 -5.10 5.26
CA SER A 184 -8.02 -6.30 4.52
C SER A 184 -7.93 -7.60 5.35
N LEU A 185 -7.11 -7.62 6.41
CA LEU A 185 -6.97 -8.75 7.34
C LEU A 185 -7.95 -8.73 8.53
N LEU A 186 -8.90 -7.79 8.60
CA LEU A 186 -9.81 -7.63 9.75
C LEU A 186 -11.16 -8.32 9.59
N SER A 187 -11.36 -9.15 8.56
CA SER A 187 -12.60 -9.90 8.35
C SER A 187 -12.78 -10.99 9.43
N PHE A 188 -13.92 -10.96 10.14
CA PHE A 188 -14.28 -11.98 11.15
C PHE A 188 -15.09 -13.15 10.59
N GLN A 189 -15.69 -13.00 9.40
CA GLN A 189 -16.74 -13.90 8.90
C GLN A 189 -16.44 -14.52 7.53
N SER A 190 -15.46 -14.00 6.80
CA SER A 190 -15.13 -14.44 5.45
C SER A 190 -13.62 -14.56 5.27
N PRO A 191 -13.12 -15.39 4.33
CA PRO A 191 -11.74 -15.29 3.89
C PRO A 191 -11.44 -13.85 3.45
N LEU A 192 -10.17 -13.49 3.54
CA LEU A 192 -9.66 -12.16 3.25
C LEU A 192 -10.27 -11.58 1.97
N VAL A 193 -10.85 -10.38 2.09
CA VAL A 193 -11.28 -9.60 0.93
C VAL A 193 -10.10 -8.70 0.61
N LEU A 194 -9.49 -8.88 -0.57
CA LEU A 194 -8.38 -8.05 -1.03
C LEU A 194 -8.75 -7.43 -2.39
N PHE A 195 -8.03 -6.39 -2.81
CA PHE A 195 -8.40 -5.67 -4.04
C PHE A 195 -8.28 -6.53 -5.32
N LEU A 196 -7.27 -7.39 -5.39
CA LEU A 196 -6.94 -8.20 -6.59
C LEU A 196 -7.51 -9.63 -6.59
N THR A 197 -8.41 -9.98 -5.65
CA THR A 197 -9.03 -11.31 -5.58
C THR A 197 -10.21 -11.51 -6.54
#